data_AF-A0A956B4Z8-F1
#
_entry.id   AF-A0A956B4Z8-F1
#
_cell.length_a   1.000
_cell.length_b   1.000
_cell.length_c   1.000
_cell.angle_alpha   90.00
_cell.angle_beta   90.00
_cell.angle_gamma   90.00
#
_symmetry.space_group_name_H-M   'P 1'
#
loop_
_entity.id
_entity.type
_entity.pdbx_description
1 polymer ?
#
loop_
_entity_poly.entity_id
_entity_poly.type
_entity_poly.pdbx_seq_one_letter_code
_entity_poly.pdbx_strand_id
1 'polypeptide(L)'
;MTTARIARGDLAGLDALEVDALALPLFAVRTQPQAVAGLADWRLSGRIARLIKSGRFTGLAGEALLMLGLGRVGAERIFLLGLGERKAADAVNLDAAVKVLEQALARKVAFGASVAGEDEVGLVRAFLQAVGKRRTAFDEIILLDPDGRLEAARAALTKLAGGLGITLLAATAVSEATPTPEA
;
A
#
# COMPACT_ATOMS: atom_id res chain seq x y z
N MET A 1 -6.44 14.02 -12.92
CA MET A 1 -6.15 14.68 -11.63
C MET A 1 -6.10 13.58 -10.60
N THR A 2 -4.97 13.41 -9.91
CA THR A 2 -4.76 12.29 -8.99
C THR A 2 -5.42 12.59 -7.65
N THR A 3 -6.31 11.70 -7.22
CA THR A 3 -6.91 11.78 -5.88
C THR A 3 -6.25 10.77 -4.95
N ALA A 4 -6.17 11.11 -3.67
CA ALA A 4 -5.74 10.21 -2.62
C ALA A 4 -6.77 10.23 -1.49
N ARG A 5 -6.95 9.10 -0.78
CA ARG A 5 -7.71 9.03 0.47
C ARG A 5 -7.04 8.07 1.43
N ILE A 6 -7.28 8.25 2.71
CA ILE A 6 -6.88 7.30 3.74
C ILE A 6 -8.07 6.35 3.99
N ALA A 7 -7.76 5.08 4.18
CA ALA A 7 -8.75 4.05 4.50
C ALA A 7 -8.19 3.11 5.58
N ARG A 8 -9.08 2.41 6.27
CA ARG A 8 -8.68 1.42 7.28
C ARG A 8 -7.80 0.34 6.65
N GLY A 9 -6.66 0.08 7.28
CA GLY A 9 -5.71 -0.95 6.88
C GLY A 9 -5.92 -2.29 7.58
N ASP A 10 -7.17 -2.70 7.82
CA ASP A 10 -7.52 -3.97 8.48
C ASP A 10 -8.08 -5.01 7.49
N LEU A 11 -8.52 -6.17 7.98
CA LEU A 11 -9.07 -7.24 7.13
C LEU A 11 -10.34 -6.81 6.38
N ALA A 12 -11.20 -6.00 6.98
CA ALA A 12 -12.42 -5.52 6.34
C ALA A 12 -12.09 -4.44 5.30
N GLY A 13 -11.14 -3.57 5.60
CA GLY A 13 -10.62 -2.57 4.66
C GLY A 13 -9.98 -3.20 3.43
N LEU A 14 -9.21 -4.28 3.60
CA LEU A 14 -8.63 -5.04 2.48
C LEU A 14 -9.69 -5.72 1.60
N ASP A 15 -10.80 -6.18 2.19
CA ASP A 15 -11.90 -6.79 1.44
C ASP A 15 -12.72 -5.77 0.66
N ALA A 16 -12.95 -4.61 1.27
CA ALA A 16 -13.73 -3.52 0.69
C ALA A 16 -12.94 -2.70 -0.35
N LEU A 17 -11.70 -3.09 -0.66
CA LEU A 17 -10.95 -2.47 -1.74
C LEU A 17 -11.64 -2.71 -3.09
N GLU A 18 -11.58 -1.72 -3.96
CA GLU A 18 -11.98 -1.83 -5.36
C GLU A 18 -10.89 -1.17 -6.22
N VAL A 19 -9.72 -1.82 -6.25
CA VAL A 19 -8.52 -1.29 -6.90
C VAL A 19 -7.88 -2.26 -7.86
N ASP A 20 -7.20 -1.74 -8.87
CA ASP A 20 -6.49 -2.57 -9.84
C ASP A 20 -5.20 -3.16 -9.25
N ALA A 21 -4.59 -2.46 -8.29
CA ALA A 21 -3.30 -2.81 -7.71
C ALA A 21 -3.24 -2.53 -6.21
N LEU A 22 -2.79 -3.53 -5.44
CA LEU A 22 -2.35 -3.39 -4.05
C LEU A 22 -0.82 -3.44 -4.01
N ALA A 23 -0.20 -2.34 -3.61
CA ALA A 23 1.25 -2.19 -3.45
C ALA A 23 1.66 -2.44 -1.99
N LEU A 24 2.49 -3.47 -1.79
CA LEU A 24 2.99 -3.92 -0.49
C LEU A 24 4.53 -3.82 -0.46
N PRO A 25 5.08 -2.66 -0.05
CA PRO A 25 6.51 -2.52 0.15
C PRO A 25 7.01 -3.35 1.34
N LEU A 26 8.08 -4.12 1.15
CA LEU A 26 8.65 -5.05 2.12
C LEU A 26 10.18 -4.87 2.21
N PHE A 27 10.70 -4.76 3.43
CA PHE A 27 12.14 -4.76 3.68
C PHE A 27 12.73 -6.17 3.56
N ALA A 28 14.01 -6.24 3.19
CA ALA A 28 14.78 -7.48 3.13
C ALA A 28 14.89 -8.17 4.50
N VAL A 29 15.19 -9.47 4.46
CA VAL A 29 15.55 -10.31 5.64
C VAL A 29 14.36 -10.66 6.58
N ARG A 30 13.13 -10.22 6.28
CA ARG A 30 11.95 -10.67 7.06
C ARG A 30 11.46 -12.02 6.56
N THR A 31 11.32 -12.99 7.47
CA THR A 31 10.77 -14.32 7.16
C THR A 31 9.24 -14.34 7.05
N GLN A 32 8.57 -13.30 7.55
CA GLN A 32 7.12 -13.15 7.52
C GLN A 32 6.74 -11.69 7.21
N PRO A 33 5.70 -11.46 6.39
CA PRO A 33 5.15 -10.14 6.15
C PRO A 33 4.44 -9.61 7.42
N GLN A 34 4.40 -8.28 7.57
CA GLN A 34 3.82 -7.59 8.73
C GLN A 34 2.87 -6.47 8.31
N ALA A 35 2.12 -5.92 9.27
CA ALA A 35 1.11 -4.88 9.05
C ALA A 35 0.18 -5.28 7.89
N VAL A 36 -0.09 -4.36 6.96
CA VAL A 36 -1.00 -4.62 5.83
C VAL A 36 -0.57 -5.83 5.00
N ALA A 37 0.72 -6.03 4.76
CA ALA A 37 1.19 -7.22 4.03
C ALA A 37 0.96 -8.52 4.80
N GLY A 38 1.02 -8.50 6.13
CA GLY A 38 0.69 -9.66 6.96
C GLY A 38 -0.80 -10.01 6.87
N LEU A 39 -1.67 -9.00 6.88
CA LEU A 39 -3.12 -9.18 6.70
C LEU A 39 -3.46 -9.70 5.31
N ALA A 40 -2.82 -9.16 4.26
CA ALA A 40 -2.94 -9.68 2.90
C ALA A 40 -2.44 -11.12 2.80
N ASP A 41 -1.32 -11.47 3.44
CA ASP A 41 -0.79 -12.84 3.45
C ASP A 41 -1.75 -13.82 4.15
N TRP A 42 -2.40 -13.39 5.24
CA TRP A 42 -3.44 -14.17 5.91
C TRP A 42 -4.59 -14.49 4.95
N ARG A 43 -5.10 -13.48 4.23
CA ARG A 43 -6.13 -13.67 3.19
C ARG A 43 -5.71 -14.60 2.07
N LEU A 44 -4.44 -14.54 1.71
CA LEU A 44 -3.83 -15.36 0.67
C LEU A 44 -3.32 -16.72 1.18
N SER A 45 -3.68 -17.11 2.41
CA SER A 45 -3.29 -18.38 3.02
C SER A 45 -1.78 -18.61 2.99
N GLY A 46 -1.01 -17.62 3.43
CA GLY A 46 0.45 -17.69 3.58
C GLY A 46 1.22 -17.70 2.26
N ARG A 47 0.63 -17.23 1.16
CA ARG A 47 1.28 -17.26 -0.17
C ARG A 47 2.47 -16.30 -0.25
N ILE A 48 2.38 -15.10 0.34
CA ILE A 48 3.49 -14.13 0.40
C ILE A 48 4.60 -14.71 1.29
N ALA A 49 4.26 -15.23 2.47
CA ALA A 49 5.25 -15.87 3.35
C ALA A 49 5.95 -17.06 2.67
N ARG A 50 5.23 -17.86 1.86
CA ARG A 50 5.85 -18.94 1.07
C ARG A 50 6.79 -18.43 -0.01
N LEU A 51 6.49 -17.32 -0.68
CA LEU A 51 7.40 -16.70 -1.65
C LEU A 51 8.70 -16.28 -0.97
N ILE A 52 8.58 -15.59 0.16
CA ILE A 52 9.71 -15.15 1.00
C ILE A 52 10.55 -16.35 1.45
N LYS A 53 9.93 -17.35 2.09
CA LYS A 53 10.63 -18.55 2.60
C LYS A 53 11.33 -19.35 1.50
N SER A 54 10.77 -19.36 0.29
CA SER A 54 11.37 -20.02 -0.87
C SER A 54 12.48 -19.23 -1.54
N GLY A 55 12.77 -17.99 -1.11
CA GLY A 55 13.73 -17.10 -1.75
C GLY A 55 13.27 -16.53 -3.10
N ARG A 56 12.00 -16.74 -3.49
CA ARG A 56 11.42 -16.18 -4.73
C ARG A 56 11.08 -14.69 -4.61
N PHE A 57 11.05 -14.18 -3.39
CA PHE A 57 11.02 -12.75 -3.10
C PHE A 57 11.91 -12.50 -1.89
N THR A 58 12.87 -11.58 -1.99
CA THR A 58 13.88 -11.34 -0.95
C THR A 58 13.71 -10.02 -0.22
N GLY A 59 12.94 -9.09 -0.78
CA GLY A 59 12.78 -7.72 -0.28
C GLY A 59 13.96 -6.80 -0.59
N LEU A 60 14.89 -7.21 -1.47
CA LEU A 60 16.04 -6.41 -1.86
C LEU A 60 15.62 -5.17 -2.65
N ALA A 61 16.41 -4.11 -2.57
CA ALA A 61 16.05 -2.83 -3.19
C ALA A 61 15.86 -2.97 -4.71
N GLY A 62 14.72 -2.50 -5.21
CA GLY A 62 14.37 -2.56 -6.62
C GLY A 62 13.79 -3.91 -7.08
N GLU A 63 13.71 -4.90 -6.20
CA GLU A 63 12.97 -6.14 -6.47
C GLU A 63 11.47 -5.83 -6.56
N ALA A 64 10.79 -6.43 -7.54
CA ALA A 64 9.35 -6.35 -7.66
C ALA A 64 8.78 -7.70 -8.08
N LEU A 65 7.72 -8.14 -7.41
CA LEU A 65 7.00 -9.35 -7.75
C LEU A 65 5.52 -9.04 -7.88
N LEU A 66 4.93 -9.40 -9.03
CA LEU A 66 3.50 -9.34 -9.28
C LEU A 66 2.85 -10.70 -8.98
N MET A 67 1.78 -10.69 -8.21
CA MET A 67 0.91 -11.85 -8.00
C MET A 67 -0.57 -11.42 -8.07
N LEU A 68 -1.46 -12.37 -8.33
CA LEU A 68 -2.90 -12.10 -8.38
C LEU A 68 -3.53 -12.21 -6.99
N GLY A 69 -4.49 -11.33 -6.70
CA GLY A 69 -5.29 -11.37 -5.47
C GLY A 69 -6.32 -12.50 -5.43
N LEU A 70 -6.74 -13.01 -6.61
CA LEU A 70 -7.65 -14.16 -6.76
C LEU A 70 -8.96 -14.03 -5.96
N GLY A 71 -9.49 -12.80 -5.85
CA GLY A 71 -10.71 -12.52 -5.09
C GLY A 71 -10.59 -12.71 -3.56
N ARG A 72 -9.38 -12.91 -3.03
CA ARG A 72 -9.13 -13.03 -1.58
C ARG A 72 -8.97 -11.68 -0.88
N VAL A 73 -8.68 -10.65 -1.66
CA VAL A 73 -8.62 -9.24 -1.28
C VAL A 73 -9.29 -8.44 -2.40
N GLY A 74 -9.76 -7.22 -2.12
CA GLY A 74 -10.41 -6.32 -3.08
C GLY A 74 -9.46 -5.68 -4.12
N ALA A 75 -8.36 -6.35 -4.42
CA ALA A 75 -7.38 -5.94 -5.40
C ALA A 75 -7.10 -7.08 -6.39
N GLU A 76 -7.14 -6.77 -7.70
CA GLU A 76 -6.87 -7.77 -8.73
C GLU A 76 -5.41 -8.22 -8.73
N ARG A 77 -4.51 -7.25 -8.62
CA ARG A 77 -3.05 -7.42 -8.67
C ARG A 77 -2.42 -6.98 -7.36
N ILE A 78 -1.44 -7.73 -6.92
CA ILE A 78 -0.67 -7.45 -5.70
C ILE A 78 0.79 -7.34 -6.11
N PHE A 79 1.40 -6.22 -5.78
CA PHE A 79 2.81 -5.94 -6.03
C PHE A 79 3.57 -6.01 -4.71
N LEU A 80 4.46 -6.98 -4.59
CA LEU A 80 5.48 -7.00 -3.54
C LEU A 80 6.66 -6.16 -4.02
N LEU A 81 7.05 -5.17 -3.23
CA LEU A 81 8.05 -4.17 -3.62
C LEU A 81 9.20 -4.18 -2.63
N GLY A 82 10.40 -4.55 -3.07
CA GLY A 82 11.57 -4.66 -2.20
C GLY A 82 12.14 -3.29 -1.85
N LEU A 83 12.19 -3.00 -0.56
CA LEU A 83 12.73 -1.75 -0.01
C LEU A 83 14.24 -1.82 0.27
N GLY A 84 14.85 -3.01 0.19
CA GLY A 84 16.22 -3.25 0.61
C GLY A 84 16.34 -3.53 2.10
N GLU A 85 17.58 -3.49 2.60
CA GLU A 85 17.85 -3.64 4.02
C GLU A 85 17.33 -2.44 4.82
N ARG A 86 16.80 -2.71 6.02
CA ARG A 86 16.39 -1.63 6.92
C ARG A 86 17.64 -1.04 7.59
N LYS A 87 18.04 0.16 7.20
CA LYS A 87 19.06 0.94 7.92
C LYS A 87 18.41 2.06 8.70
N ALA A 88 19.00 2.43 9.84
CA ALA A 88 18.42 3.39 10.78
C ALA A 88 18.28 4.82 10.24
N ALA A 89 19.00 5.17 9.17
CA ALA A 89 19.08 6.54 8.64
C ALA A 89 18.77 6.67 7.13
N ASP A 90 18.37 5.58 6.46
CA ASP A 90 18.19 5.61 5.02
C ASP A 90 16.79 6.10 4.65
N ALA A 91 16.73 7.15 3.82
CA ALA A 91 15.50 7.56 3.18
C ALA A 91 15.05 6.45 2.21
N VAL A 92 13.85 5.92 2.41
CA VAL A 92 13.29 4.90 1.52
C VAL A 92 13.01 5.53 0.15
N ASN A 93 13.57 4.94 -0.91
CA ASN A 93 13.30 5.36 -2.29
C ASN A 93 12.27 4.43 -2.94
N LEU A 94 11.09 4.97 -3.26
CA LEU A 94 10.00 4.25 -3.93
C LEU A 94 9.88 4.56 -5.43
N ASP A 95 10.86 5.23 -6.03
CA ASP A 95 10.81 5.58 -7.46
C ASP A 95 10.71 4.32 -8.34
N ALA A 96 11.49 3.27 -8.04
CA ALA A 96 11.41 2.01 -8.78
C ALA A 96 10.06 1.32 -8.60
N ALA A 97 9.51 1.35 -7.38
CA ALA A 97 8.20 0.80 -7.08
C ALA A 97 7.07 1.48 -7.87
N VAL A 98 7.04 2.82 -7.88
CA VAL A 98 6.05 3.57 -8.66
C VAL A 98 6.22 3.30 -10.15
N LYS A 99 7.45 3.20 -10.66
CA LYS A 99 7.72 2.82 -12.06
C LYS A 99 7.09 1.49 -12.44
N VAL A 100 7.18 0.49 -11.56
CA VAL A 100 6.58 -0.84 -11.81
C VAL A 100 5.06 -0.74 -11.88
N LEU A 101 4.43 0.03 -10.99
CA LEU A 101 2.98 0.25 -11.00
C LEU A 101 2.52 0.97 -12.28
N GLU A 102 3.30 1.95 -12.76
CA GLU A 102 3.06 2.62 -14.05
C GLU A 102 3.16 1.68 -15.23
N GLN A 103 4.23 0.87 -15.29
CA GLN A 103 4.44 -0.10 -16.37
C GLN A 103 3.36 -1.18 -16.38
N ALA A 104 2.77 -1.47 -15.23
CA ALA A 104 1.61 -2.33 -15.13
C ALA A 104 0.28 -1.63 -15.48
N LEU A 105 0.28 -0.34 -15.84
CA LEU A 105 -0.93 0.43 -16.14
C LEU A 105 -1.95 0.41 -14.98
N ALA A 106 -1.47 0.45 -13.73
CA ALA A 106 -2.34 0.61 -12.58
C ALA A 106 -2.94 2.02 -12.57
N ARG A 107 -4.26 2.14 -12.36
CA ARG A 107 -4.99 3.42 -12.32
C ARG A 107 -5.50 3.71 -10.91
N LYS A 108 -6.09 2.70 -10.26
CA LYS A 108 -6.48 2.71 -8.86
C LYS A 108 -5.49 1.88 -8.05
N VAL A 109 -4.80 2.52 -7.11
CA VAL A 109 -3.73 1.88 -6.33
C VAL A 109 -4.03 1.97 -4.85
N ALA A 110 -4.13 0.84 -4.17
CA ALA A 110 -4.00 0.79 -2.72
C ALA A 110 -2.53 0.62 -2.34
N PHE A 111 -2.06 1.38 -1.37
CA PHE A 111 -0.70 1.30 -0.83
C PHE A 111 -0.77 0.98 0.66
N GLY A 112 -0.21 -0.16 1.04
CA GLY A 112 -0.18 -0.63 2.42
C GLY A 112 1.25 -0.66 2.95
N ALA A 113 1.59 0.26 3.85
CA ALA A 113 2.90 0.24 4.49
C ALA A 113 3.08 -1.05 5.31
N SER A 114 4.15 -1.81 5.04
CA SER A 114 4.40 -3.10 5.70
C SER A 114 5.42 -3.00 6.84
N VAL A 115 5.28 -1.99 7.70
CA VAL A 115 6.24 -1.75 8.79
C VAL A 115 5.53 -1.82 10.11
N ALA A 116 5.76 -2.90 10.87
CA ALA A 116 5.40 -2.88 12.28
C ALA A 116 6.31 -1.88 13.01
N GLY A 117 5.72 -0.96 13.76
CA GLY A 117 6.43 -0.23 14.80
C GLY A 117 6.50 1.28 14.62
N GLU A 118 7.07 1.84 13.55
CA GLU A 118 7.59 3.23 13.68
C GLU A 118 7.46 4.20 12.49
N ASP A 119 7.70 3.85 11.23
CA ASP A 119 7.73 4.87 10.13
C ASP A 119 6.77 4.62 8.96
N GLU A 120 5.50 4.45 9.27
CA GLU A 120 4.43 4.34 8.28
C GLU A 120 4.26 5.63 7.45
N VAL A 121 4.27 6.77 8.15
CA VAL A 121 4.09 8.10 7.56
C VAL A 121 5.25 8.46 6.63
N GLY A 122 6.49 8.09 6.98
CA GLY A 122 7.66 8.28 6.13
C GLY A 122 7.59 7.45 4.84
N LEU A 123 7.12 6.20 4.90
CA LEU A 123 6.88 5.40 3.70
C LEU A 123 5.82 6.01 2.80
N VAL A 124 4.70 6.43 3.36
CA VAL A 124 3.63 7.09 2.60
C VAL A 124 4.12 8.41 1.99
N ARG A 125 4.90 9.21 2.73
CA ARG A 125 5.55 10.41 2.22
C ARG A 125 6.45 10.09 1.03
N ALA A 126 7.32 9.08 1.16
CA ALA A 126 8.22 8.67 0.09
C ALA A 126 7.44 8.17 -1.14
N PHE A 127 6.34 7.45 -0.94
CA PHE A 127 5.45 7.00 -2.00
C PHE A 127 4.84 8.18 -2.75
N LEU A 128 4.18 9.10 -2.03
CA LEU A 128 3.55 10.28 -2.62
C LEU A 128 4.58 11.15 -3.37
N GLN A 129 5.78 11.33 -2.81
CA GLN A 129 6.87 12.02 -3.49
C GLN A 129 7.28 11.32 -4.79
N ALA A 130 7.43 10.00 -4.77
CA ALA A 130 7.74 9.22 -5.97
C ALA A 130 6.65 9.32 -7.04
N VAL A 131 5.37 9.38 -6.63
CA VAL A 131 4.24 9.64 -7.53
C VAL A 131 4.31 11.05 -8.11
N GLY A 132 4.49 12.08 -7.27
CA GLY A 132 4.49 13.49 -7.70
C GLY A 132 5.67 13.87 -8.61
N LYS A 133 6.81 13.16 -8.54
CA LYS A 133 7.93 13.35 -9.47
C LYS A 133 7.60 12.93 -10.91
N ARG A 134 6.58 12.10 -11.09
CA ARG A 134 6.25 11.48 -12.36
C ARG A 134 4.96 12.11 -12.89
N ARG A 135 4.81 12.18 -14.21
CA ARG A 135 3.52 12.53 -14.85
C ARG A 135 2.54 11.35 -14.78
N THR A 136 2.57 10.58 -13.68
CA THR A 136 1.74 9.39 -13.49
C THR A 136 0.28 9.80 -13.33
N ALA A 137 -0.60 9.17 -14.08
CA ALA A 137 -2.05 9.32 -13.90
C ALA A 137 -2.59 8.12 -13.12
N PHE A 138 -2.27 8.03 -11.83
CA PHE A 138 -3.16 7.30 -10.93
C PHE A 138 -4.43 8.14 -10.82
N ASP A 139 -5.58 7.52 -11.05
CA ASP A 139 -6.88 8.19 -10.86
C ASP A 139 -7.19 8.30 -9.37
N GLU A 140 -6.89 7.23 -8.63
CA GLU A 140 -7.16 7.11 -7.19
C GLU A 140 -6.02 6.38 -6.47
N ILE A 141 -5.62 6.92 -5.33
CA ILE A 141 -4.69 6.32 -4.40
C ILE A 141 -5.42 6.09 -3.06
N ILE A 142 -5.37 4.87 -2.55
CA ILE A 142 -5.87 4.52 -1.23
C ILE A 142 -4.67 4.23 -0.32
N LEU A 143 -4.50 5.03 0.73
CA LEU A 143 -3.46 4.84 1.73
C LEU A 143 -4.07 4.03 2.88
N LEU A 144 -3.59 2.80 3.06
CA LEU A 144 -4.12 1.89 4.08
C LEU A 144 -3.45 2.17 5.42
N ASP A 145 -4.27 2.55 6.40
CA ASP A 145 -3.87 2.96 7.75
C ASP A 145 -4.32 1.90 8.78
N PRO A 146 -3.48 0.91 9.12
CA PRO A 146 -3.83 -0.14 10.08
C PRO A 146 -3.96 0.39 11.51
N ASP A 147 -3.17 1.41 11.88
CA ASP A 147 -2.99 1.85 13.27
C ASP A 147 -3.47 3.30 13.54
N GLY A 148 -4.09 3.97 12.56
CA GLY A 148 -4.56 5.36 12.67
C GLY A 148 -3.46 6.43 12.58
N ARG A 149 -2.24 6.03 12.19
CA ARG A 149 -1.06 6.90 12.16
C ARG A 149 -1.09 7.86 10.98
N LEU A 150 -1.64 7.42 9.84
CA LEU A 150 -1.80 8.29 8.67
C LEU A 150 -2.88 9.34 8.93
N GLU A 151 -3.97 8.95 9.58
CA GLU A 151 -5.02 9.89 10.02
C GLU A 151 -4.46 10.91 11.02
N ALA A 152 -3.67 10.48 12.00
CA ALA A 152 -3.00 11.41 12.92
C ALA A 152 -2.04 12.38 12.18
N ALA A 153 -1.40 11.93 11.09
CA ALA A 153 -0.52 12.73 10.26
C ALA A 153 -1.22 13.44 9.09
N ARG A 154 -2.56 13.39 9.01
CA ARG A 154 -3.32 13.82 7.81
C ARG A 154 -3.03 15.25 7.39
N ALA A 155 -2.94 16.20 8.31
CA ALA A 155 -2.63 17.59 7.99
C ALA A 155 -1.28 17.74 7.26
N ALA A 156 -0.25 17.01 7.71
CA ALA A 156 1.06 17.01 7.07
C ALA A 156 1.03 16.33 5.70
N LEU A 157 0.28 15.24 5.56
CA LEU A 157 0.09 14.53 4.30
C LEU A 157 -0.70 15.37 3.28
N THR A 158 -1.75 16.08 3.69
CA THR A 158 -2.51 17.00 2.84
C THR A 158 -1.60 18.10 2.27
N LYS A 159 -0.78 18.72 3.13
CA LYS A 159 0.16 19.76 2.70
C LYS A 159 1.17 19.24 1.68
N LEU A 160 1.72 18.04 1.92
CA LEU A 160 2.64 17.39 0.99
C LEU A 160 1.96 17.06 -0.35
N ALA A 161 0.80 16.39 -0.30
CA ALA A 161 0.05 15.97 -1.48
C ALA A 161 -0.32 17.18 -2.36
N GLY A 162 -0.78 18.28 -1.75
CA GLY A 162 -1.11 19.51 -2.45
C GLY A 162 0.09 20.11 -3.19
N GLY A 163 1.29 20.08 -2.59
CA GLY A 163 2.53 20.50 -3.26
C GLY A 163 2.96 19.60 -4.43
N LEU A 164 2.38 18.41 -4.54
CA LEU A 164 2.66 17.42 -5.59
C LEU A 164 1.52 17.32 -6.62
N GLY A 165 0.49 18.18 -6.54
CA GLY A 165 -0.68 18.12 -7.42
C GLY A 165 -1.63 16.94 -7.14
N ILE A 166 -1.55 16.35 -5.93
CA ILE A 166 -2.40 15.25 -5.48
C ILE A 166 -3.42 15.82 -4.48
N THR A 167 -4.70 15.51 -4.68
CA THR A 167 -5.75 15.95 -3.75
C THR A 167 -6.04 14.86 -2.73
N LEU A 168 -5.63 15.07 -1.48
CA LEU A 168 -6.00 14.19 -0.37
C LEU A 168 -7.43 14.51 0.11
N LEU A 169 -8.36 13.62 -0.20
CA LEU A 169 -9.77 13.74 0.14
C LEU A 169 -9.99 13.63 1.66
N ALA A 170 -11.12 14.15 2.12
CA ALA A 170 -11.60 13.86 3.46
C ALA A 170 -12.03 12.40 3.58
N ALA A 171 -11.88 11.84 4.79
CA ALA A 171 -12.53 10.60 5.15
C ALA A 171 -14.02 10.80 4.86
N THR A 172 -14.49 10.16 3.79
CA THR A 172 -15.92 10.04 3.55
C THR A 172 -16.40 9.09 4.63
N ALA A 173 -17.37 9.53 5.42
CA ALA A 173 -18.07 8.65 6.34
C ALA A 173 -18.54 7.45 5.50
N VAL A 174 -17.92 6.29 5.74
CA VAL A 174 -18.40 5.05 5.16
C VAL A 174 -19.81 4.90 5.72
N SER A 175 -20.82 5.05 4.86
CA SER A 175 -22.20 4.76 5.21
C SER A 175 -22.20 3.36 5.82
N GLU A 176 -22.57 3.24 7.09
CA GLU A 176 -22.88 1.97 7.72
C GLU A 176 -24.01 1.33 6.90
N ALA A 177 -23.65 0.50 5.92
CA ALA A 177 -24.58 -0.46 5.37
C ALA A 177 -24.81 -1.49 6.48
N THR A 178 -25.86 -1.25 7.27
CA THR A 178 -26.39 -2.23 8.21
C THR A 178 -26.65 -3.53 7.43
N PRO A 179 -26.08 -4.68 7.81
CA PRO A 179 -26.50 -5.93 7.20
C PRO A 179 -27.95 -6.16 7.62
N THR A 180 -28.85 -6.12 6.65
CA THR A 180 -30.22 -6.60 6.80
C THR A 180 -30.16 -8.05 7.28
N PRO A 181 -30.76 -8.40 8.43
CA PRO A 181 -30.84 -9.81 8.81
C PRO A 181 -31.75 -10.51 7.80
N GLU A 182 -31.20 -11.47 7.07
CA GLU A 182 -31.99 -12.42 6.29
C GLU A 182 -32.89 -13.22 7.26
N ALA A 183 -34.18 -13.21 6.90
CA ALA A 183 -35.35 -13.94 7.38
C ALA A 183 -35.19 -15.00 8.49
#